data_AF-A0A534UIY1-F1
#
_entry.id   AF-A0A534UIY1-F1
#
_cell.length_a   1.000
_cell.length_b   1.000
_cell.length_c   1.000
_cell.angle_alpha   90.00
_cell.angle_beta   90.00
_cell.angle_gamma   90.00
#
_symmetry.space_group_name_H-M   'P 1'
#
loop_
_entity.id
_entity.type
_entity.pdbx_description
1 polymer ?
#
loop_
_entity_poly.entity_id
_entity_poly.type
_entity_poly.pdbx_seq_one_letter_code
_entity_poly.pdbx_strand_id
1 'polypeptide(L)'
;MTAAREPERAPESAPARVNVPDRVWSGGLLLLGLAVLVVAAIIVAELVRIGGPAISHTGLVAFVSNSVWDVTRDVFGALPFIYGTLVTSAVALVLALPVSVGLALFLTEMAPPSVRSIVSFPISLLAGIPSVVYGLWGLFVLVPLLRRPVEPLLAKTLG
;
A
#
# COMPACT_ATOMS: atom_id res chain seq x y z
N MET A 1 -56.85 43.65 -16.87
CA MET A 1 -55.86 44.32 -16.00
C MET A 1 -55.45 43.35 -14.91
N THR A 2 -54.16 43.20 -14.80
CA THR A 2 -53.37 42.14 -14.15
C THR A 2 -53.48 42.19 -12.63
N ALA A 3 -53.96 41.11 -12.00
CA ALA A 3 -53.77 40.90 -10.57
C ALA A 3 -52.29 40.58 -10.32
N ALA A 4 -51.59 41.45 -9.59
CA ALA A 4 -50.18 41.32 -9.27
C ALA A 4 -49.96 40.04 -8.44
N ARG A 5 -49.02 39.19 -8.87
CA ARG A 5 -48.51 38.08 -8.05
C ARG A 5 -47.75 38.68 -6.87
N GLU A 6 -48.16 38.35 -5.66
CA GLU A 6 -47.37 38.67 -4.46
C GLU A 6 -45.99 38.00 -4.56
N PRO A 7 -44.90 38.68 -4.15
CA PRO A 7 -43.58 38.09 -4.14
C PRO A 7 -43.55 36.95 -3.10
N GLU A 8 -43.28 35.74 -3.59
CA GLU A 8 -43.02 34.57 -2.77
C GLU A 8 -41.86 34.89 -1.80
N ARG A 9 -42.18 35.03 -0.51
CA ARG A 9 -41.16 35.30 0.51
C ARG A 9 -40.23 34.10 0.56
N ALA A 10 -38.96 34.32 0.22
CA ALA A 10 -37.91 33.33 0.40
C ALA A 10 -37.93 32.82 1.86
N PRO A 11 -37.82 31.51 2.10
CA PRO A 11 -37.82 30.97 3.45
C PRO A 11 -36.69 31.61 4.23
N GLU A 12 -37.06 32.30 5.30
CA GLU A 12 -36.14 32.91 6.26
C GLU A 12 -35.23 31.80 6.79
N SER A 13 -33.93 31.89 6.48
CA SER A 13 -32.94 30.92 6.90
C SER A 13 -32.85 30.95 8.43
N ALA A 14 -33.48 29.97 9.09
CA ALA A 14 -33.44 29.84 10.53
C ALA A 14 -31.97 29.81 11.00
N PRO A 15 -31.61 30.53 12.07
CA PRO A 15 -30.23 30.56 12.55
C PRO A 15 -29.79 29.14 12.91
N ALA A 16 -28.66 28.70 12.33
CA ALA A 16 -28.09 27.38 12.57
C ALA A 16 -27.83 27.21 14.07
N ARG A 17 -28.69 26.42 14.74
CA ARG A 17 -28.46 26.06 16.14
C ARG A 17 -27.15 25.28 16.18
N VAL A 18 -26.24 25.72 17.05
CA VAL A 18 -24.96 25.03 17.22
C VAL A 18 -25.24 23.64 17.80
N ASN A 19 -25.21 22.62 16.95
CA ASN A 19 -25.33 21.24 17.35
C ASN A 19 -24.04 20.82 18.05
N VAL A 20 -24.03 20.89 19.38
CA VAL A 20 -22.92 20.40 20.21
C VAL A 20 -22.52 18.96 19.85
N PRO A 21 -23.45 18.02 19.55
CA PRO A 21 -23.10 16.68 19.09
C PRO A 21 -22.26 16.67 17.80
N ASP A 22 -22.60 17.51 16.81
CA ASP A 22 -21.88 17.58 15.53
C ASP A 22 -20.46 18.11 15.72
N ARG A 23 -20.25 19.03 16.68
CA ARG A 23 -18.93 19.55 17.02
C ARG A 23 -18.07 18.52 17.74
N VAL A 24 -18.64 17.74 18.65
CA VAL A 24 -17.94 16.64 19.33
C VAL A 24 -17.56 15.55 18.33
N TRP A 25 -18.48 15.20 17.42
CA TRP A 25 -18.23 14.23 16.36
C TRP A 25 -17.11 14.69 15.41
N SER A 26 -17.22 15.93 14.91
CA SER A 26 -16.21 16.51 14.01
C SER A 26 -14.85 16.65 14.71
N GLY A 27 -14.84 17.05 15.99
CA GLY A 27 -13.63 17.10 16.80
C GLY A 27 -13.00 15.72 16.98
N GLY A 28 -13.80 14.68 17.25
CA GLY A 28 -13.33 13.30 17.37
C GLY A 28 -12.73 12.76 16.07
N LEU A 29 -13.37 13.02 14.92
CA LEU A 29 -12.83 12.66 13.61
C LEU A 29 -11.52 13.37 13.29
N LEU A 30 -11.42 14.67 13.61
CA LEU A 30 -10.19 15.43 13.45
C LEU A 30 -9.07 14.90 14.34
N LEU A 31 -9.38 14.52 15.59
CA LEU A 31 -8.41 13.97 16.53
C LEU A 31 -7.91 12.60 16.06
N LEU A 32 -8.79 11.74 15.54
CA LEU A 32 -8.41 10.46 14.94
C LEU A 32 -7.54 10.66 13.69
N GLY A 33 -7.92 11.60 12.81
CA GLY A 33 -7.12 11.95 11.63
C GLY A 33 -5.74 12.50 12.01
N LEU A 34 -5.67 13.37 13.02
CA LEU A 34 -4.42 13.90 13.55
C LEU A 34 -3.57 12.80 14.18
N ALA A 35 -4.18 11.85 14.91
CA ALA A 35 -3.48 10.73 15.50
C ALA A 35 -2.74 9.89 14.45
N VAL A 36 -3.36 9.64 13.29
CA VAL A 36 -2.71 8.94 12.16
C VAL A 36 -1.47 9.71 11.70
N LEU A 37 -1.57 11.03 11.54
CA LEU A 37 -0.44 11.86 11.14
C LEU A 37 0.67 11.88 12.21
N VAL A 38 0.30 11.94 13.49
CA VAL A 38 1.25 11.89 14.61
C VAL A 38 1.98 10.55 14.63
N VAL A 39 1.27 9.43 14.48
CA VAL A 39 1.89 8.10 14.39
C VAL A 39 2.83 8.02 13.20
N ALA A 40 2.42 8.50 12.02
CA ALA A 40 3.29 8.56 10.85
C ALA A 40 4.56 9.40 11.10
N ALA A 41 4.42 10.56 11.74
CA ALA A 41 5.55 11.40 12.12
C ALA A 41 6.49 10.71 13.11
N ILE A 42 5.96 9.97 14.10
CA ILE A 42 6.76 9.17 15.03
C ILE A 42 7.53 8.07 14.29
N ILE A 43 6.89 7.35 13.37
CA ILE A 43 7.55 6.32 12.56
C ILE A 43 8.72 6.92 11.78
N VAL A 44 8.51 8.07 11.12
CA VAL A 44 9.58 8.76 10.38
C VAL A 44 10.70 9.22 11.33
N ALA A 45 10.35 9.77 12.50
CA ALA A 45 11.33 10.22 13.48
C ALA A 45 12.19 9.07 14.02
N GLU A 46 11.59 7.92 14.32
CA GLU A 46 12.34 6.73 14.74
C GLU A 46 13.20 6.16 13.61
N LEU A 47 12.71 6.15 12.38
CA LEU A 47 13.48 5.68 11.22
C LEU A 47 14.73 6.54 11.00
N VAL A 48 14.60 7.87 11.13
CA VAL A 48 15.75 8.80 11.04
C VAL A 48 16.70 8.63 12.24
N ARG A 49 16.17 8.44 13.45
CA ARG A 49 17.00 8.26 14.66
C ARG A 49 17.83 6.98 14.60
N ILE A 50 17.22 5.86 14.18
CA ILE A 50 17.87 4.55 14.14
C ILE A 50 18.72 4.39 12.87
N GLY A 51 18.22 4.84 11.72
CA GLY A 51 18.89 4.67 10.43
C GLY A 51 19.86 5.80 10.06
N GLY A 52 19.72 6.99 10.64
CA GLY A 52 20.59 8.15 10.38
C GLY A 52 22.08 7.89 10.56
N PRO A 53 22.51 7.19 11.64
CA PRO A 53 23.91 6.84 11.85
C PRO A 53 24.54 6.08 10.66
N ALA A 54 23.81 5.16 10.03
CA ALA A 54 24.30 4.38 8.90
C ALA A 54 24.70 5.27 7.71
N ILE A 55 23.92 6.33 7.47
CA ILE A 55 24.16 7.32 6.43
C ILE A 55 25.33 8.24 6.83
N SER A 56 25.43 8.63 8.10
CA SER A 56 26.53 9.49 8.56
C SER A 56 27.90 8.80 8.55
N HIS A 57 27.95 7.49 8.82
CA HIS A 57 29.20 6.72 8.80
C HIS A 57 29.69 6.44 7.37
N THR A 58 28.78 6.13 6.45
CA THR A 58 29.14 5.78 5.06
C THR A 58 29.21 7.00 4.14
N GLY A 59 28.44 8.06 4.44
CA GLY A 59 28.18 9.20 3.56
C GLY A 59 27.05 8.92 2.57
N LEU A 60 26.18 9.90 2.28
CA LEU A 60 24.96 9.73 1.47
C LEU A 60 25.21 9.10 0.09
N VAL A 61 26.21 9.58 -0.65
CA VAL A 61 26.49 9.09 -2.00
C VAL A 61 26.96 7.64 -1.97
N ALA A 62 27.88 7.32 -1.06
CA ALA A 62 28.37 5.96 -0.89
C ALA A 62 27.29 5.04 -0.32
N PHE A 63 26.42 5.53 0.57
CA PHE A 63 25.28 4.77 1.07
C PHE A 63 24.35 4.33 -0.07
N VAL A 64 24.03 5.20 -1.02
CA VAL A 64 23.11 4.85 -2.13
C VAL A 64 23.81 4.03 -3.23
N SER A 65 25.09 4.26 -3.49
CA SER A 65 25.82 3.64 -4.61
C SER A 65 26.60 2.38 -4.25
N ASN A 66 26.90 2.15 -2.98
CA ASN A 66 27.66 0.98 -2.55
C ASN A 66 26.76 -0.25 -2.43
N SER A 67 27.28 -1.39 -2.89
CA SER A 67 26.62 -2.70 -2.80
C SER A 67 26.98 -3.48 -1.53
N VAL A 68 27.98 -3.04 -0.78
CA VAL A 68 28.45 -3.73 0.43
C VAL A 68 27.64 -3.31 1.64
N TRP A 69 27.05 -4.29 2.32
CA TRP A 69 26.45 -4.13 3.65
C TRP A 69 27.27 -4.94 4.67
N ASP A 70 28.13 -4.26 5.42
CA ASP A 70 29.00 -4.84 6.45
C ASP A 70 28.83 -4.08 7.76
N VAL A 71 28.00 -4.66 8.65
CA VAL A 71 27.69 -4.12 9.98
C VAL A 71 28.91 -4.13 10.89
N THR A 72 29.88 -5.04 10.68
CA THR A 72 31.08 -5.14 11.54
C THR A 72 32.09 -4.04 11.24
N ARG A 73 32.08 -3.51 10.01
CA ARG A 73 32.99 -2.43 9.56
C ARG A 73 32.30 -1.07 9.42
N ASP A 74 31.06 -0.94 9.91
CA ASP A 74 30.22 0.26 9.75
C ASP A 74 30.07 0.74 8.30
N VAL A 75 30.04 -0.20 7.35
CA VAL A 75 29.83 0.08 5.91
C VAL A 75 28.41 -0.30 5.53
N PHE A 76 27.58 0.70 5.21
CA PHE A 76 26.17 0.49 4.91
C PHE A 76 25.85 0.89 3.47
N GLY A 77 25.66 -0.11 2.59
CA GLY A 77 25.25 0.07 1.20
C GLY A 77 23.77 -0.27 0.98
N ALA A 78 23.00 0.70 0.51
CA ALA A 78 21.57 0.58 0.22
C ALA A 78 21.29 0.05 -1.20
N LEU A 79 22.29 0.04 -2.09
CA LEU A 79 22.10 -0.32 -3.50
C LEU A 79 21.41 -1.69 -3.71
N PRO A 80 21.78 -2.77 -2.99
CA PRO A 80 21.15 -4.07 -3.20
C PRO A 80 19.67 -4.08 -2.76
N PHE A 81 19.33 -3.32 -1.72
CA PHE A 81 17.96 -3.19 -1.22
C PHE A 81 17.09 -2.39 -2.19
N ILE A 82 17.62 -1.28 -2.73
CA ILE A 82 16.95 -0.46 -3.73
C ILE A 82 16.74 -1.28 -5.01
N TYR A 83 17.82 -1.85 -5.55
CA TYR A 83 17.77 -2.65 -6.77
C TYR A 83 16.86 -3.87 -6.60
N GLY A 84 17.00 -4.62 -5.50
CA GLY A 84 16.17 -5.77 -5.19
C GLY A 84 14.69 -5.40 -5.12
N THR A 85 14.34 -4.31 -4.45
CA THR A 85 12.95 -3.83 -4.36
C THR A 85 12.39 -3.43 -5.73
N LEU A 86 13.17 -2.69 -6.54
CA LEU A 86 12.73 -2.26 -7.86
C LEU A 86 12.53 -3.43 -8.81
N VAL A 87 13.51 -4.34 -8.90
CA VAL A 87 13.43 -5.50 -9.79
C VAL A 87 12.30 -6.44 -9.35
N THR A 88 12.19 -6.76 -8.06
CA THR A 88 11.12 -7.63 -7.56
C THR A 88 9.74 -7.01 -7.76
N SER A 89 9.58 -5.71 -7.52
CA SER A 89 8.33 -5.01 -7.77
C SER A 89 7.98 -4.97 -9.26
N ALA A 90 8.96 -4.74 -10.13
CA ALA A 90 8.75 -4.74 -11.58
C ALA A 90 8.30 -6.12 -12.08
N VAL A 91 8.99 -7.20 -11.67
CA VAL A 91 8.59 -8.57 -12.00
C VAL A 91 7.20 -8.89 -11.45
N ALA A 92 6.91 -8.50 -10.21
CA ALA A 92 5.59 -8.69 -9.61
C ALA A 92 4.50 -7.97 -10.42
N LEU A 93 4.72 -6.73 -10.84
CA LEU A 93 3.77 -5.97 -11.66
C LEU A 93 3.57 -6.62 -13.03
N VAL A 94 4.65 -7.00 -13.72
CA VAL A 94 4.59 -7.64 -15.04
C VAL A 94 3.77 -8.94 -15.00
N LEU A 95 3.87 -9.72 -13.92
CA LEU A 95 3.12 -10.96 -13.77
C LEU A 95 1.70 -10.75 -13.26
N ALA A 96 1.52 -9.91 -12.22
CA ALA A 96 0.25 -9.76 -11.54
C ALA A 96 -0.75 -8.86 -12.28
N LEU A 97 -0.28 -7.78 -12.92
CA LEU A 97 -1.16 -6.83 -13.61
C LEU A 97 -1.99 -7.48 -14.73
N PRO A 98 -1.42 -8.21 -15.71
CA PRO A 98 -2.22 -8.76 -16.79
C PRO A 98 -3.25 -9.77 -16.30
N VAL A 99 -2.90 -10.58 -15.29
CA VAL A 99 -3.81 -11.55 -14.68
C VAL A 99 -4.93 -10.84 -13.91
N SER A 100 -4.59 -9.82 -13.12
CA SER A 100 -5.57 -9.07 -12.32
C SER A 100 -6.57 -8.32 -13.21
N VAL A 101 -6.08 -7.59 -14.22
CA VAL A 101 -6.92 -6.84 -15.16
C VAL A 101 -7.75 -7.81 -16.00
N GLY A 102 -7.14 -8.88 -16.52
CA GLY A 102 -7.86 -9.90 -17.30
C GLY A 102 -8.98 -10.56 -16.50
N LEU A 103 -8.73 -10.92 -15.24
CA LEU A 103 -9.74 -11.48 -14.35
C LEU A 103 -10.85 -10.48 -14.05
N ALA A 104 -10.51 -9.22 -13.78
CA ALA A 104 -11.49 -8.17 -13.50
C ALA A 104 -12.41 -7.91 -14.70
N LEU A 105 -11.86 -7.82 -15.90
CA LEU A 105 -12.62 -7.65 -17.14
C LEU A 105 -13.50 -8.86 -17.42
N PHE A 106 -12.95 -10.08 -17.30
CA PHE A 106 -13.73 -11.30 -17.50
C PHE A 106 -14.92 -11.38 -16.54
N LEU A 107 -14.71 -11.13 -15.25
CA LEU A 107 -15.78 -11.19 -14.24
C LEU A 107 -16.84 -10.09 -14.41
N THR A 108 -16.48 -8.96 -15.00
CA THR A 108 -17.39 -7.83 -15.18
C THR A 108 -18.18 -7.92 -16.47
N GLU A 109 -17.52 -8.28 -17.58
CA GLU A 109 -18.08 -8.16 -18.93
C GLU A 109 -18.51 -9.51 -19.54
N MET A 110 -17.86 -10.61 -19.15
CA MET A 110 -17.99 -11.89 -19.88
C MET A 110 -18.56 -13.03 -19.02
N ALA A 111 -18.37 -12.99 -17.70
CA ALA A 111 -18.68 -14.11 -16.83
C ALA A 111 -20.20 -14.28 -16.60
N PRO A 112 -20.74 -15.51 -16.73
CA PRO A 112 -22.11 -15.82 -16.31
C PRO A 112 -22.31 -15.54 -14.81
N PRO A 113 -23.53 -15.20 -14.35
CA PRO A 113 -23.80 -14.86 -12.95
C PRO A 113 -23.30 -15.90 -11.94
N SER A 114 -23.43 -17.19 -12.25
CA SER A 114 -22.96 -18.29 -11.39
C SER A 114 -21.43 -18.32 -11.25
N VAL A 115 -20.70 -18.13 -12.35
CA VAL A 115 -19.22 -18.11 -12.35
C VAL A 115 -18.72 -16.91 -11.57
N ARG A 116 -19.33 -15.73 -11.79
CA ARG A 116 -19.00 -14.52 -11.04
C ARG A 116 -19.15 -14.74 -9.54
N SER A 117 -20.26 -15.33 -9.10
CA SER A 117 -20.52 -15.62 -7.69
C SER A 117 -19.49 -16.60 -7.09
N ILE A 118 -19.23 -17.71 -7.79
CA ILE A 118 -18.29 -18.75 -7.35
C ILE A 118 -16.85 -18.21 -7.26
N VAL A 119 -16.42 -17.39 -8.22
CA VAL A 119 -15.05 -16.87 -8.28
C VAL A 119 -14.85 -15.68 -7.33
N SER A 120 -15.86 -14.81 -7.18
CA SER A 120 -15.75 -13.64 -6.30
C SER A 120 -15.60 -14.05 -4.84
N PHE A 121 -16.22 -15.15 -4.42
CA PHE A 121 -16.17 -15.60 -3.02
C PHE A 121 -14.74 -15.92 -2.54
N PRO A 122 -13.95 -16.81 -3.19
CA PRO A 122 -12.55 -17.02 -2.84
C PRO A 122 -11.69 -15.76 -2.95
N ILE A 123 -11.93 -14.88 -3.92
CA ILE A 123 -11.18 -13.62 -4.04
C ILE A 123 -11.39 -12.74 -2.81
N SER A 124 -12.64 -12.59 -2.35
CA SER A 124 -12.96 -11.86 -1.14
C SER A 124 -12.34 -12.50 0.11
N LEU A 125 -12.31 -13.84 0.17
CA LEU A 125 -11.62 -14.55 1.25
C LEU A 125 -10.11 -14.33 1.22
N LEU A 126 -9.48 -14.42 0.05
CA LEU A 126 -8.05 -14.18 -0.13
C LEU A 126 -7.68 -12.75 0.26
N ALA A 127 -8.53 -11.77 -0.03
CA ALA A 127 -8.33 -10.38 0.38
C ALA A 127 -8.41 -10.18 1.90
N GLY A 128 -9.12 -11.06 2.62
CA GLY A 128 -9.22 -11.03 4.08
C GLY A 128 -8.05 -11.71 4.81
N ILE A 129 -7.21 -12.47 4.10
CA ILE A 129 -6.05 -13.14 4.71
C ILE A 129 -4.98 -12.09 5.06
N PRO A 130 -4.43 -12.09 6.29
CA PRO A 130 -3.35 -11.18 6.67
C PRO A 130 -2.12 -11.33 5.78
N SER A 131 -1.46 -10.22 5.44
CA SER A 131 -0.26 -10.21 4.60
C SER A 131 0.89 -11.07 5.17
N VAL A 132 1.00 -11.18 6.50
CA VAL A 132 2.00 -12.00 7.18
C VAL A 132 1.86 -13.49 6.81
N VAL A 133 0.63 -13.98 6.63
CA VAL A 133 0.39 -15.40 6.27
C VAL A 133 0.94 -15.68 4.88
N TYR A 134 0.69 -14.79 3.91
CA TYR A 134 1.26 -14.91 2.57
C TYR A 134 2.79 -14.82 2.57
N GLY A 135 3.36 -13.95 3.42
CA GLY A 135 4.81 -13.85 3.59
C GLY A 135 5.43 -15.15 4.10
N LEU A 136 4.87 -15.74 5.15
CA LEU A 136 5.34 -17.01 5.71
C LEU A 136 5.12 -18.19 4.75
N TRP A 137 3.98 -18.25 4.07
CA TRP A 137 3.72 -19.26 3.03
C TRP A 137 4.74 -19.14 1.89
N GLY A 138 5.05 -17.90 1.46
CA GLY A 138 6.10 -17.65 0.48
C GLY A 138 7.45 -18.18 0.94
N LEU A 139 7.82 -17.95 2.19
CA LEU A 139 9.10 -18.42 2.75
C LEU A 139 9.17 -19.95 2.90
N PHE A 140 8.10 -20.59 3.38
CA PHE A 140 8.12 -22.03 3.69
C PHE A 140 7.72 -22.94 2.54
N VAL A 141 6.95 -22.43 1.56
CA VAL A 141 6.43 -23.23 0.45
C VAL A 141 7.02 -22.77 -0.88
N LEU A 142 6.88 -21.47 -1.19
CA LEU A 142 7.29 -20.95 -2.50
C LEU A 142 8.81 -20.93 -2.68
N VAL A 143 9.58 -20.46 -1.68
CA VAL A 143 11.05 -20.41 -1.76
C VAL A 143 11.63 -21.82 -2.00
N PRO A 144 11.31 -22.87 -1.22
CA PRO A 144 11.79 -24.22 -1.51
C PRO A 144 11.38 -24.75 -2.89
N LEU A 145 10.19 -24.37 -3.36
CA LEU A 145 9.71 -24.76 -4.69
C LEU A 145 10.52 -24.09 -5.80
N LEU A 146 10.91 -22.83 -5.64
CA LEU A 146 11.72 -22.08 -6.61
C LEU A 146 13.20 -22.51 -6.61
N ARG A 147 13.73 -22.93 -5.44
CA ARG A 147 15.11 -23.40 -5.30
C ARG A 147 15.47 -24.59 -6.19
N ARG A 148 14.51 -25.47 -6.50
CA ARG A 148 14.81 -26.70 -7.26
C ARG A 148 14.91 -26.45 -8.78
N PRO A 149 13.93 -25.79 -9.44
CA PRO A 149 13.99 -25.61 -10.89
C PRO A 149 14.46 -24.22 -11.31
N VAL A 150 14.12 -23.17 -10.56
CA VAL A 150 14.26 -21.78 -11.01
C VAL A 150 15.64 -21.21 -10.68
N GLU A 151 16.18 -21.46 -9.49
CA GLU A 151 17.53 -21.01 -9.12
C GLU A 151 18.63 -21.55 -10.06
N PRO A 152 18.70 -22.86 -10.40
CA PRO A 152 19.73 -23.35 -11.31
C PRO A 152 19.57 -22.82 -12.74
N LEU A 153 18.34 -22.58 -13.18
CA LEU A 153 18.06 -22.00 -14.50
C LEU A 153 18.52 -20.55 -14.58
N LEU A 154 18.20 -19.75 -13.55
CA LEU A 154 18.63 -18.34 -13.47
C LEU A 154 20.16 -18.24 -13.35
N ALA A 155 20.79 -19.06 -12.51
CA ALA A 155 22.25 -19.10 -12.40
C ALA A 155 22.90 -19.47 -13.74
N LYS A 156 22.30 -20.37 -14.52
CA LYS A 156 22.82 -20.75 -15.84
C LYS A 156 22.65 -19.65 -16.90
N THR A 157 21.55 -18.88 -16.87
CA THR A 157 21.24 -17.90 -17.92
C THR A 157 21.74 -16.49 -17.61
N LEU A 158 21.84 -16.12 -16.33
CA LEU A 158 22.20 -14.77 -15.88
C LEU A 158 23.57 -14.72 -15.17
N GLY A 159 24.16 -15.87 -14.83
CA GLY A 159 25.45 -15.97 -14.12
C GLY A 159 25.27 -16.11 -12.61
#